data_AF-A0A1N6PDA5-F1
#
_entry.id   AF-A0A1N6PDA5-F1
#
_cell.length_a   1.000
_cell.length_b   1.000
_cell.length_c   1.000
_cell.angle_alpha   90.00
_cell.angle_beta   90.00
_cell.angle_gamma   90.00
#
_symmetry.space_group_name_H-M   'P 1'
#
loop_
_entity.id
_entity.type
_entity.pdbx_description
1 polymer ?
#
loop_
_entity_poly.entity_id
_entity_poly.type
_entity_poly.pdbx_seq_one_letter_code
_entity_poly.pdbx_strand_id
1 'polypeptide(L)'
;MKKTKIINPTKNWIFWGEAQKEALKKATNSLSVGASIIFENNESRVWSIHLAPGHKLPFHKHTSRYFWSALSSGSSRSWYNDGSVYETQYESGRHNLF
;
A
#
# COMPACT_ATOMS: atom_id res chain seq x y z
N MET A 1 -10.91 18.06 -5.72
CA MET A 1 -11.40 17.11 -4.71
C MET A 1 -10.22 16.36 -4.10
N LYS A 2 -10.13 16.22 -2.77
CA LYS A 2 -9.11 15.37 -2.13
C LYS A 2 -9.36 13.92 -2.54
N LYS A 3 -8.43 13.32 -3.29
CA LYS A 3 -8.54 11.93 -3.77
C LYS A 3 -8.27 10.88 -2.69
N THR A 4 -8.00 11.31 -1.45
CA THR A 4 -7.73 10.43 -0.30
C THR A 4 -8.52 10.92 0.92
N LYS A 5 -9.16 9.99 1.61
CA LYS A 5 -9.99 10.22 2.80
C LYS A 5 -9.46 9.38 3.97
N ILE A 6 -9.40 9.99 5.16
CA ILE A 6 -9.11 9.27 6.40
C ILE A 6 -10.39 8.54 6.83
N ILE A 7 -10.29 7.23 7.02
CA ILE A 7 -11.37 6.37 7.51
C ILE A 7 -11.15 5.99 8.98
N ASN A 8 -9.89 5.88 9.40
CA ASN A 8 -9.51 5.67 10.79
C ASN A 8 -8.32 6.57 11.14
N PRO A 9 -8.36 7.36 12.22
CA PRO A 9 -7.22 8.15 12.64
C PRO A 9 -6.09 7.27 13.21
N THR A 10 -4.94 7.88 13.42
CA THR A 10 -3.81 7.22 14.09
C THR A 10 -4.18 6.78 15.51
N LYS A 11 -3.51 5.75 16.02
CA LYS A 11 -3.66 5.16 17.35
C LYS A 11 -5.05 4.58 17.70
N ASN A 12 -6.03 4.62 16.78
CA ASN A 12 -7.32 3.95 16.98
C ASN A 12 -7.27 2.47 16.56
N TRP A 13 -6.76 1.62 17.43
CA TRP A 13 -6.61 0.18 17.18
C TRP A 13 -7.91 -0.63 17.32
N ILE A 14 -8.98 -0.03 17.83
CA ILE A 14 -10.30 -0.67 17.95
C ILE A 14 -10.90 -0.92 16.56
N PHE A 15 -10.59 -0.06 15.59
CA PHE A 15 -11.04 -0.20 14.20
C PHE A 15 -10.41 -1.41 13.48
N TRP A 16 -9.31 -1.95 14.00
CA TRP A 16 -8.59 -3.07 13.38
C TRP A 16 -9.11 -4.40 13.91
N GLY A 17 -9.41 -5.32 13.00
CA GLY A 17 -9.62 -6.72 13.33
C GLY A 17 -8.32 -7.44 13.70
N GLU A 18 -8.44 -8.58 14.40
CA GLU A 18 -7.29 -9.38 14.83
C GLU A 18 -6.45 -9.87 13.64
N ALA A 19 -7.10 -10.27 12.54
CA ALA A 19 -6.41 -10.70 11.33
C ALA A 19 -5.48 -9.61 10.74
N GLN A 20 -5.90 -8.34 10.76
CA GLN A 20 -5.06 -7.23 10.32
C GLN A 20 -3.88 -7.01 11.26
N LYS A 21 -4.12 -7.07 12.58
CA LYS A 21 -3.06 -6.92 13.59
C LYS A 21 -2.02 -8.03 13.49
N GLU A 22 -2.45 -9.28 13.30
CA GLU A 22 -1.56 -10.42 13.09
C GLU A 22 -0.78 -10.31 11.79
N ALA A 23 -1.44 -9.91 10.69
CA ALA A 23 -0.76 -9.71 9.40
C ALA A 23 0.32 -8.62 9.49
N LEU A 24 0.06 -7.53 10.22
CA LEU A 24 1.04 -6.48 10.48
C LEU A 24 2.25 -7.03 11.26
N LYS A 25 2.00 -7.80 12.34
CA LYS A 25 3.06 -8.43 13.15
C LYS A 25 3.93 -9.38 12.31
N LYS A 26 3.31 -10.24 11.49
CA LYS A 26 4.03 -11.21 10.62
C LYS A 26 4.88 -10.52 9.55
N ALA A 27 4.46 -9.36 9.06
CA ALA A 27 5.13 -8.63 8.01
C ALA A 27 6.24 -7.68 8.48
N THR A 28 6.65 -7.75 9.75
CA THR A 28 7.57 -6.79 10.37
C THR A 28 8.88 -6.61 9.59
N ASN A 29 9.35 -7.59 8.83
CA ASN A 29 10.59 -7.50 8.03
C ASN A 29 10.37 -7.61 6.51
N SER A 30 9.12 -7.52 6.04
CA SER A 30 8.82 -7.60 4.61
C SER A 30 9.26 -6.33 3.89
N LEU A 31 10.08 -6.50 2.86
CA LEU A 31 10.53 -5.44 1.92
C LEU A 31 9.92 -5.62 0.53
N SER A 32 8.98 -6.56 0.36
CA SER A 32 8.29 -6.79 -0.91
C SER A 32 7.18 -5.76 -1.08
N VAL A 33 7.50 -4.64 -1.72
CA VAL A 33 6.61 -3.47 -1.86
C VAL A 33 5.59 -3.60 -3.01
N GLY A 34 5.71 -4.63 -3.85
CA GLY A 34 4.75 -4.94 -4.91
C GLY A 34 4.44 -6.43 -5.00
N ALA A 35 3.84 -6.87 -6.11
CA ALA A 35 3.43 -8.27 -6.29
C ALA A 35 4.47 -9.10 -7.06
N SER A 36 4.92 -8.61 -8.21
CA SER A 36 5.87 -9.33 -9.07
C SER A 36 6.99 -8.40 -9.53
N ILE A 37 8.24 -8.86 -9.43
CA ILE A 37 9.40 -8.12 -9.96
C ILE A 37 9.39 -8.28 -11.48
N ILE A 38 9.41 -7.16 -12.20
CA ILE A 38 9.46 -7.14 -13.68
C ILE A 38 10.81 -6.64 -14.21
N PHE A 39 11.59 -6.00 -13.35
CA PHE A 39 12.96 -5.56 -13.65
C PHE A 39 13.74 -5.40 -12.35
N GLU A 40 15.01 -5.77 -12.37
CA GLU A 40 15.91 -5.60 -11.24
C GLU A 40 17.35 -5.44 -11.72
N ASN A 41 18.05 -4.44 -11.17
CA ASN A 41 19.49 -4.26 -11.33
C ASN A 41 20.08 -3.70 -10.02
N ASN A 42 21.37 -3.33 -10.05
CA ASN A 42 22.07 -2.82 -8.87
C ASN A 42 21.56 -1.45 -8.37
N GLU A 43 20.78 -0.72 -9.18
CA GLU A 43 20.33 0.63 -8.88
C GLU A 43 18.84 0.69 -8.52
N SER A 44 18.03 -0.22 -9.07
CA SER A 44 16.58 -0.15 -8.99
C SER A 44 15.91 -1.52 -9.15
N ARG A 45 14.72 -1.62 -8.56
CA ARG A 45 13.81 -2.76 -8.71
C ARG A 45 12.43 -2.23 -9.07
N VAL A 46 11.87 -2.71 -10.17
CA VAL A 46 10.52 -2.36 -10.62
C VAL A 46 9.58 -3.52 -10.32
N TRP A 47 8.48 -3.20 -9.66
CA TRP A 47 7.42 -4.14 -9.32
C TRP A 47 6.17 -3.84 -10.12
N SER A 48 5.46 -4.88 -10.55
CA SER A 48 4.08 -4.79 -11.00
C SER A 48 3.13 -5.21 -9.87
N ILE A 49 1.95 -4.58 -9.84
CA ILE A 49 0.87 -4.87 -8.90
C ILE A 49 -0.42 -4.99 -9.70
N HIS A 50 -1.04 -6.16 -9.65
CA HIS A 50 -2.37 -6.41 -10.21
C HIS A 50 -3.28 -6.87 -9.08
N LEU A 51 -4.27 -6.05 -8.73
CA LEU A 51 -5.24 -6.36 -7.69
C LEU A 51 -6.66 -6.27 -8.26
N ALA A 52 -7.35 -7.41 -8.29
CA ALA A 52 -8.79 -7.43 -8.52
C ALA A 52 -9.54 -6.97 -7.25
N PRO A 53 -10.84 -6.61 -7.33
CA PRO A 53 -11.63 -6.27 -6.16
C PRO A 53 -11.50 -7.33 -5.05
N GLY A 54 -11.34 -6.89 -3.80
CA GLY A 54 -11.15 -7.75 -2.64
C GLY A 54 -9.74 -8.32 -2.45
N HIS A 55 -8.84 -8.22 -3.45
CA HIS A 55 -7.46 -8.63 -3.29
C HIS A 55 -6.64 -7.57 -2.54
N LYS A 56 -5.54 -8.01 -1.92
CA LYS A 56 -4.66 -7.15 -1.11
C LYS A 56 -3.20 -7.53 -1.31
N LEU A 57 -2.32 -6.55 -1.16
CA LEU A 57 -0.91 -6.81 -0.91
C LEU A 57 -0.69 -7.08 0.58
N PRO A 58 0.28 -7.94 0.95
CA PRO A 58 0.75 -8.03 2.31
C PRO A 58 1.30 -6.70 2.81
N PHE A 59 1.29 -6.51 4.13
CA PHE A 59 2.03 -5.43 4.75
C PHE A 59 3.52 -5.51 4.37
N HIS A 60 4.16 -4.36 4.27
CA HIS A 60 5.56 -4.23 3.90
C HIS A 60 6.09 -2.87 4.36
N LYS A 61 7.41 -2.70 4.34
CA LYS A 61 8.09 -1.45 4.66
C LYS A 61 8.73 -0.85 3.42
N HIS A 62 8.63 0.47 3.30
CA HIS A 62 9.38 1.24 2.32
C HIS A 62 10.66 1.74 2.99
N THR A 63 11.80 1.12 2.68
CA THR A 63 13.12 1.49 3.21
C THR A 63 13.97 2.26 2.20
N SER A 64 13.55 2.30 0.94
CA SER A 64 14.22 2.98 -0.16
C SER A 64 13.31 4.05 -0.74
N ARG A 65 13.91 5.07 -1.39
CA ARG A 65 13.15 6.04 -2.19
C ARG A 65 12.39 5.28 -3.28
N TYR A 66 11.12 5.61 -3.47
CA TYR A 66 10.27 4.93 -4.42
C TYR A 66 9.25 5.91 -5.02
N PHE A 67 8.78 5.55 -6.21
CA PHE A 67 7.61 6.15 -6.84
C PHE A 67 6.74 5.01 -7.40
N TRP A 68 5.47 5.30 -7.65
CA TRP A 68 4.51 4.42 -8.28
C TRP A 68 3.69 5.20 -9.29
N SER A 69 3.20 4.50 -10.31
CA SER A 69 2.19 5.02 -11.24
C SER A 69 1.03 4.03 -11.31
N ALA A 70 -0.19 4.54 -11.22
CA ALA A 70 -1.40 3.77 -11.40
C ALA A 70 -1.66 3.60 -12.90
N LEU A 71 -1.63 2.35 -13.38
CA LEU A 71 -1.92 2.07 -14.79
C LEU A 71 -3.43 2.00 -15.07
N SER A 72 -4.26 1.84 -14.03
CA SER A 72 -5.72 1.80 -14.11
C SER A 72 -6.37 2.66 -13.03
N SER A 73 -7.60 3.09 -13.29
CA SER A 73 -8.44 3.78 -12.30
C SER A 73 -9.06 2.77 -11.33
N GLY A 74 -9.29 3.17 -10.08
CA GLY A 74 -9.87 2.29 -9.07
C GLY A 74 -9.82 2.92 -7.67
N SER A 75 -10.19 2.16 -6.65
CA SER A 75 -10.07 2.60 -5.25
C SER A 75 -9.31 1.58 -4.42
N SER A 76 -8.64 2.05 -3.37
CA SER A 76 -7.97 1.19 -2.39
C SER A 76 -8.28 1.62 -0.96
N ARG A 77 -8.06 0.69 -0.02
CA ARG A 77 -8.02 0.96 1.42
C ARG A 77 -6.66 0.56 1.96
N SER A 78 -5.87 1.54 2.37
CA SER A 78 -4.52 1.36 2.92
C SER A 78 -4.56 1.39 4.45
N TRP A 79 -3.89 0.43 5.07
CA TRP A 79 -3.77 0.29 6.52
C TRP A 79 -2.32 0.55 6.92
N TYR A 80 -2.09 1.36 7.95
CA TYR A 80 -0.75 1.80 8.33
C TYR A 80 -0.37 1.34 9.74
N ASN A 81 0.93 1.20 10.00
CA ASN A 81 1.47 0.68 11.26
C ASN A 81 1.29 1.62 12.47
N ASP A 82 0.77 2.82 12.27
CA ASP A 82 0.34 3.74 13.32
C ASP A 82 -1.16 3.61 13.65
N GLY A 83 -1.85 2.65 13.04
CA GLY A 83 -3.27 2.38 13.20
C GLY A 83 -4.17 3.15 12.24
N SER A 84 -3.66 4.13 11.49
CA SER A 84 -4.48 4.88 10.55
C SER A 84 -4.91 4.06 9.34
N VAL A 85 -6.07 4.40 8.78
CA VAL A 85 -6.63 3.76 7.58
C VAL A 85 -7.14 4.83 6.64
N TYR A 86 -6.75 4.72 5.37
CA TYR A 86 -7.09 5.69 4.33
C TYR A 86 -7.78 4.98 3.18
N GLU A 87 -8.76 5.65 2.59
CA GLU A 87 -9.30 5.28 1.28
C GLU A 87 -8.78 6.25 0.22
N THR A 88 -8.32 5.70 -0.90
CA THR A 88 -7.75 6.49 -2.00
C THR A 88 -8.38 6.13 -3.33
N GLN A 89 -8.79 7.14 -4.08
CA GLN A 89 -9.25 7.02 -5.46
C GLN A 89 -8.09 7.23 -6.43
N TYR A 90 -7.81 6.25 -7.27
CA TYR A 90 -6.80 6.28 -8.32
C TYR A 90 -7.42 6.59 -9.67
N GLU A 91 -6.67 7.31 -10.48
CA GLU A 91 -6.92 7.52 -11.90
C GLU A 91 -5.70 6.98 -12.66
N SER A 92 -5.91 6.48 -13.87
CA SER A 92 -4.79 6.09 -14.74
C SER A 92 -3.82 7.27 -14.93
N GLY A 93 -2.52 7.00 -14.82
CA GLY A 93 -1.45 8.00 -14.85
C GLY A 93 -1.20 8.71 -13.52
N ARG A 94 -2.02 8.51 -12.48
CA ARG A 94 -1.75 9.07 -11.15
C ARG A 94 -0.46 8.47 -10.59
N HIS A 95 0.38 9.28 -9.99
CA HIS A 95 1.64 8.88 -9.37
C HIS A 95 1.86 9.64 -8.06
N ASN A 96 2.73 9.12 -7.18
CA ASN A 96 3.24 9.91 -6.07
C ASN A 96 4.46 10.71 -6.54
N LEU A 97 4.30 12.02 -6.67
CA LEU A 97 5.45 12.93 -6.67
C LEU A 97 5.77 13.29 -5.23
N PHE A 98 7.05 13.53 -4.96
CA PHE A 98 7.56 13.99 -3.66
C PHE A 98 6.88 15.29 -3.21
#